data_AF-A0A914E7G2-F1
#
_entry.id   AF-A0A914E7G2-F1
#
_cell.length_a   1.000
_cell.length_b   1.000
_cell.length_c   1.000
_cell.angle_alpha   90.00
_cell.angle_beta   90.00
_cell.angle_gamma   90.00
#
_symmetry.space_group_name_H-M   'P 1'
#
loop_
_entity.id
_entity.type
_entity.pdbx_description
1 polymer ?
#
loop_
_entity_poly.entity_id
_entity_poly.type
_entity_poly.pdbx_seq_one_letter_code
_entity_poly.pdbx_strand_id
1 'polypeptide(L)'
;MIADWDDVLVPKHHRNYFDELIWLNQLYPSAAAFVFSRPHSTLYTASIPEKFNLASTIETAQISWHHLNTGKFVGLPSKFNGTWIHAPTRVKPGHDKMGLL
;
A
#
# COMPACT_ATOMS: atom_id res chain seq x y z
N MET A 1 -3.26 -4.10 19.85
CA MET A 1 -2.53 -4.91 18.84
C MET A 1 -2.47 -4.04 17.58
N ILE A 2 -1.33 -3.39 17.32
CA ILE A 2 -1.12 -2.61 16.10
C ILE A 2 -0.50 -3.58 15.12
N ALA A 3 -1.32 -4.23 14.31
CA ALA A 3 -0.83 -5.03 13.20
C ALA A 3 -0.69 -4.08 12.02
N ASP A 4 0.55 -3.65 11.74
CA ASP A 4 0.88 -3.13 10.41
C ASP A 4 0.86 -4.34 9.47
N TRP A 5 -0.35 -4.67 8.99
CA TRP A 5 -0.51 -5.59 7.88
C TRP A 5 0.08 -4.87 6.68
N ASP A 6 1.37 -5.06 6.43
CA ASP A 6 1.95 -4.78 5.13
C ASP A 6 0.96 -5.24 4.06
N ASP A 7 0.42 -4.26 3.31
CA ASP A 7 -0.76 -4.48 2.47
C ASP A 7 -0.57 -5.70 1.56
N VAL A 8 -1.54 -6.62 1.53
CA VAL A 8 -1.55 -7.72 0.57
C VAL A 8 -1.72 -7.12 -0.83
N LEU A 9 -0.68 -7.24 -1.64
CA LEU A 9 -0.78 -6.92 -3.06
C LEU A 9 -1.71 -7.95 -3.71
N VAL A 10 -2.69 -7.53 -4.51
CA VAL A 10 -3.58 -8.47 -5.20
C VAL A 10 -3.24 -8.42 -6.70
N PRO A 11 -2.62 -9.47 -7.27
CA PRO A 11 -2.41 -9.57 -8.71
C PRO A 11 -3.74 -9.47 -9.46
N LYS A 12 -3.74 -8.85 -10.64
CA LYS A 12 -4.96 -8.71 -11.44
C LYS A 12 -5.07 -9.73 -12.57
N HIS A 13 -3.94 -10.19 -13.12
CA HIS A 13 -3.94 -11.02 -14.32
C HIS A 13 -3.42 -12.44 -14.08
N HIS A 14 -2.55 -12.63 -13.08
CA HIS A 14 -1.95 -13.93 -12.75
C HIS A 14 -2.26 -14.37 -11.32
N ARG A 15 -1.99 -15.64 -11.01
CA ARG A 15 -2.29 -16.23 -9.69
C ARG A 15 -1.22 -15.98 -8.63
N ASN A 16 -0.07 -15.45 -9.03
CA ASN A 16 1.04 -15.19 -8.12
C ASN A 16 1.80 -13.92 -8.55
N TYR A 17 2.60 -13.37 -7.62
CA TYR A 17 3.35 -12.15 -7.85
C TYR A 17 4.42 -12.29 -8.92
N PHE A 18 5.09 -13.44 -8.99
CA PHE A 18 6.20 -13.63 -9.91
C PHE A 18 5.73 -13.49 -11.36
N ASP A 19 4.69 -14.23 -11.73
CA ASP A 19 4.14 -14.21 -13.08
C ASP A 19 3.55 -12.83 -13.42
N GLU A 20 2.82 -12.20 -12.48
CA GLU A 20 2.26 -10.85 -12.67
C GLU A 20 3.37 -9.82 -12.94
N LEU A 21 4.45 -9.83 -12.15
CA LEU A 21 5.53 -8.85 -12.26
C LEU A 21 6.41 -9.09 -13.49
N ILE A 22 6.66 -10.35 -13.86
CA ILE A 22 7.35 -10.68 -15.11
C ILE A 22 6.55 -10.20 -16.31
N TRP A 23 5.24 -10.49 -16.33
CA TRP A 23 4.33 -10.05 -17.38
C TRP A 23 4.26 -8.51 -17.46
N LEU A 24 4.11 -7.82 -16.32
CA LEU A 24 4.12 -6.35 -16.27
C LEU A 24 5.44 -5.74 -16.77
N ASN A 25 6.59 -6.33 -16.44
CA ASN A 25 7.89 -5.85 -16.92
C ASN A 25 8.09 -6.09 -18.43
N GLN A 26 7.53 -7.17 -18.97
CA GLN A 26 7.52 -7.41 -20.43
C GLN A 26 6.62 -6.40 -21.15
N LEU A 27 5.46 -6.08 -20.58
CA LEU A 27 4.50 -5.15 -21.17
C LEU A 27 4.97 -3.69 -21.09
N TYR A 28 5.66 -3.33 -20.00
CA TYR A 28 6.14 -1.98 -19.73
C TYR A 28 7.64 -1.96 -19.40
N PRO A 29 8.52 -2.23 -20.39
CA PRO A 29 9.95 -2.39 -20.14
C PRO A 29 10.65 -1.09 -19.71
N SER A 30 10.03 0.08 -19.88
CA SER A 30 10.55 1.36 -19.38
C SER A 30 10.05 1.72 -17.98
N ALA A 31 9.03 1.04 -17.46
CA ALA A 31 8.51 1.32 -16.13
C ALA A 31 9.58 0.95 -15.09
N ALA A 32 9.80 1.86 -14.15
CA ALA A 32 10.73 1.61 -13.04
C ALA A 32 10.03 0.90 -11.89
N ALA A 33 8.75 1.19 -11.63
CA ALA A 33 7.93 0.54 -10.60
C ALA A 33 6.51 0.25 -11.08
N PHE A 34 5.83 -0.68 -10.40
CA PHE A 34 4.41 -0.97 -10.55
C PHE A 34 3.67 -0.64 -9.26
N VAL A 35 2.65 0.21 -9.34
CA VAL A 35 1.86 0.67 -8.18
C VAL A 35 0.58 -0.16 -8.10
N PHE A 36 0.33 -0.74 -6.93
CA PHE A 36 -0.89 -1.45 -6.59
C PHE A 36 -1.81 -0.52 -5.81
N SER A 37 -2.91 -0.13 -6.44
CA SER A 37 -3.89 0.78 -5.84
C SER A 37 -4.49 0.22 -4.57
N ARG A 38 -4.67 1.07 -3.57
CA ARG A 38 -5.31 0.74 -2.29
C ARG A 38 -6.66 1.45 -2.21
N PRO A 39 -7.80 0.76 -2.39
CA PRO A 39 -9.09 1.39 -2.19
C PRO A 39 -9.24 1.80 -0.72
N HIS A 40 -10.00 2.87 -0.48
CA HIS A 40 -10.36 3.24 0.87
C HIS A 40 -11.33 2.21 1.43
N SER A 41 -11.01 1.65 2.60
CA SER A 41 -11.82 0.62 3.26
C SER A 41 -12.11 1.02 4.70
N THR A 42 -13.37 0.90 5.10
CA THR A 42 -13.82 1.13 6.47
C THR A 42 -14.39 -0.17 7.03
N LEU A 43 -14.03 -0.49 8.27
CA LEU A 43 -14.61 -1.59 9.05
C LEU A 43 -15.20 -1.00 10.33
N TYR A 44 -16.32 -1.56 10.76
CA TYR A 44 -16.97 -1.24 12.02
C TYR A 44 -16.80 -2.43 12.96
N THR A 45 -16.33 -2.15 14.16
CA THR A 45 -16.09 -3.19 15.16
C THR A 45 -16.83 -2.88 16.46
N ALA A 46 -16.99 -3.89 17.30
CA ALA A 46 -17.66 -3.72 18.58
C ALA A 46 -16.88 -2.73 19.46
N SER A 47 -17.58 -1.84 20.14
CA SER A 47 -16.99 -0.88 21.08
C SER A 47 -16.56 -1.52 22.41
N ILE A 48 -17.01 -2.76 22.67
CA ILE A 48 -16.78 -3.51 23.89
C ILE A 48 -15.96 -4.76 23.52
N PRO A 49 -14.77 -4.99 24.12
CA PRO A 49 -13.88 -6.09 23.75
C PRO A 49 -14.52 -7.47 23.79
N GLU A 50 -15.38 -7.74 24.78
CA GLU A 50 -16.06 -9.03 24.95
C GLU A 50 -17.06 -9.32 23.82
N LYS A 51 -17.48 -8.29 23.08
CA LYS A 51 -18.36 -8.39 21.91
C LYS A 51 -17.59 -8.41 20.60
N PHE A 52 -16.26 -8.29 20.63
CA PHE A 52 -15.45 -8.35 19.42
C PHE A 52 -15.59 -9.71 18.76
N ASN A 53 -15.88 -9.69 17.46
CA ASN A 53 -15.85 -10.87 16.62
C ASN A 53 -15.27 -10.47 15.25
N LEU A 54 -14.28 -11.23 14.80
CA LEU A 54 -13.57 -10.93 13.57
C LEU A 54 -14.45 -11.14 12.33
N ALA A 55 -15.24 -12.22 12.29
CA ALA A 55 -16.11 -12.52 11.17
C ALA A 55 -17.16 -11.42 10.98
N SER A 56 -17.85 -11.01 12.05
CA SER A 56 -18.82 -9.93 11.98
C SER A 56 -18.18 -8.57 11.64
N THR A 57 -16.96 -8.30 12.14
CA THR A 57 -16.21 -7.09 11.77
C THR A 57 -15.90 -7.07 10.27
N ILE A 58 -15.45 -8.19 9.70
CA ILE A 58 -15.16 -8.30 8.25
C ILE A 58 -16.44 -8.12 7.42
N GLU A 59 -17.58 -8.65 7.88
CA GLU A 59 -18.88 -8.46 7.21
C GLU A 59 -19.32 -6.99 7.13
N THR A 60 -18.77 -6.11 7.97
CA THR A 60 -19.06 -4.66 7.89
C THR A 60 -18.22 -3.90 6.86
N ALA A 61 -17.36 -4.59 6.10
CA ALA A 61 -16.44 -3.96 5.15
C ALA A 61 -17.15 -3.08 4.12
N GLN A 62 -16.82 -1.80 4.13
CA GLN A 62 -17.21 -0.83 3.11
C GLN A 62 -15.98 -0.45 2.30
N ILE A 63 -15.97 -0.80 1.01
CA ILE A 63 -14.84 -0.55 0.11
C ILE A 63 -15.26 0.52 -0.91
N SER A 64 -14.57 1.67 -0.89
CA SER A 64 -14.70 2.70 -1.92
C SER A 64 -13.61 2.54 -2.97
N TRP A 65 -14.02 2.12 -4.16
CA TRP A 65 -13.14 2.01 -5.33
C TRP A 65 -12.88 3.36 -6.03
N HIS A 66 -13.66 4.40 -5.68
CA HIS A 66 -13.50 5.75 -6.23
C HIS A 66 -12.56 6.63 -5.40
N HIS A 67 -12.33 6.27 -4.13
CA HIS A 67 -11.37 6.94 -3.26
C HIS A 67 -10.14 6.04 -3.07
N LEU A 68 -9.12 6.25 -3.89
CA LEU A 68 -7.86 5.52 -3.80
C LEU A 68 -6.92 6.25 -2.84
N ASN A 69 -6.41 5.52 -1.85
CA ASN A 69 -5.31 5.97 -1.01
C ASN A 69 -3.98 5.75 -1.73
N THR A 70 -2.88 6.29 -1.18
CA THR A 70 -1.53 5.96 -1.62
C THR A 70 -1.32 4.45 -1.51
N GLY A 71 -1.17 3.80 -2.65
CA GLY A 71 -0.93 2.37 -2.75
C GLY A 71 0.50 1.99 -2.39
N LYS A 72 0.80 0.70 -2.44
CA LYS A 72 2.16 0.16 -2.37
C LYS A 72 2.71 0.00 -3.79
N PHE A 73 4.03 -0.07 -3.93
CA PHE A 73 4.66 -0.29 -5.23
C PHE A 73 5.73 -1.37 -5.15
N VAL A 74 5.95 -2.04 -6.27
CA VAL A 74 7.08 -2.94 -6.48
C VAL A 74 8.05 -2.24 -7.43
N GLY A 75 9.23 -1.88 -6.92
CA GLY A 75 10.27 -1.23 -7.70
C GLY A 75 11.23 -2.24 -8.33
N LEU A 76 11.69 -1.97 -9.55
CA LEU A 76 12.74 -2.72 -10.22
C LEU A 76 14.11 -2.17 -9.79
N PRO A 77 14.94 -2.92 -9.04
CA PRO A 77 16.17 -2.39 -8.47
C PRO A 77 17.16 -1.86 -9.51
N SER A 78 17.17 -2.44 -10.72
CA SER A 78 18.02 -1.97 -11.83
C SER A 78 17.61 -0.62 -12.40
N LYS A 79 16.47 -0.05 -11.99
CA LYS A 79 15.90 1.19 -12.55
C LYS A 79 15.74 2.32 -11.53
N PHE A 80 16.19 2.14 -10.28
CA PHE A 80 16.18 3.19 -9.26
C PHE A 80 17.47 3.23 -8.45
N ASN A 81 17.82 4.43 -7.99
CA ASN A 81 19.01 4.67 -7.17
C ASN A 81 18.82 4.30 -5.68
N GLY A 82 17.61 3.94 -5.27
CA GLY A 82 17.28 3.59 -3.88
C GLY A 82 15.78 3.70 -3.59
N THR A 83 15.35 3.10 -2.49
CA THR A 83 13.97 3.18 -1.98
C THR A 83 13.96 3.77 -0.58
N TRP A 84 12.82 4.31 -0.16
CA TRP A 84 12.63 4.87 1.17
C TRP A 84 11.35 4.31 1.76
N ILE A 85 11.38 3.99 3.05
CA ILE A 85 10.23 3.50 3.80
C ILE A 85 9.81 4.66 4.72
N HIS A 86 8.58 5.15 4.55
CA HIS A 86 7.96 6.28 5.26
C HIS A 86 8.56 7.67 4.96
N ALA A 87 7.78 8.49 4.24
CA ALA A 87 7.93 9.94 4.00
C ALA A 87 9.34 10.52 4.30
N PRO A 88 10.35 10.19 3.48
CA PRO A 88 11.71 10.61 3.77
C PRO A 88 11.79 12.14 3.77
N THR A 89 12.38 12.70 4.82
CA THR A 89 12.77 14.10 4.86
C THR A 89 14.28 14.18 4.69
N ARG A 90 14.72 14.93 3.68
CA ARG A 90 16.10 15.37 3.59
C ARG A 90 16.12 16.88 3.77
N VAL A 91 16.81 17.34 4.80
CA VAL A 91 17.05 18.76 5.02
C VAL A 91 18.55 18.99 4.94
N LYS A 92 18.96 20.04 4.23
CA LYS A 92 20.36 20.42 4.11
C LYS A 92 20.90 20.81 5.50
N PRO A 93 22.16 20.50 5.85
CA PRO A 93 22.74 20.98 7.09
C PRO A 93 22.52 22.49 7.28
N GLY A 94 22.13 22.88 8.50
CA GLY A 94 21.82 24.28 8.87
C GLY A 94 20.44 24.79 8.48
N HIS A 95 19.49 23.92 8.10
CA HIS A 95 18.12 24.29 7.77
C HIS A 95 17.14 23.35 8.45
N ASP A 96 15.88 23.78 8.62
CA ASP A 96 14.79 23.01 9.22
C ASP A 96 13.63 22.80 8.24
N LYS A 97 12.92 21.67 8.37
CA LYS A 97 11.63 21.46 7.70
C LYS A 97 10.51 21.93 8.61
N MET A 98 9.80 22.98 8.21
CA MET A 98 8.59 23.44 8.90
C MET A 98 7.36 22.74 8.31
N GLY A 99 6.62 22.01 9.14
CA GLY A 99 5.29 21.53 8.79
C GLY A 99 4.26 22.62 9.13
N LEU A 100 3.48 23.06 8.16
CA LEU A 100 2.31 23.91 8.41
C LEU A 100 1.11 22.98 8.56
N LEU A 101 0.39 23.13 9.68
CA LEU A 101 -0.92 22.52 9.91
C LEU A 101 -1.99 23.32 9.18
#